data_AF-A0A525C2U5-F1
#
_entry.id   AF-A0A525C2U5-F1
#
_cell.length_a   1.000
_cell.length_b   1.000
_cell.length_c   1.000
_cell.angle_alpha   90.00
_cell.angle_beta   90.00
_cell.angle_gamma   90.00
#
_symmetry.space_group_name_H-M   'P 1'
#
loop_
_entity.id
_entity.type
_entity.pdbx_description
1 polymer ?
#
loop_
_entity_poly.entity_id
_entity_poly.type
_entity_poly.pdbx_seq_one_letter_code
_entity_poly.pdbx_strand_id
1 'polypeptide(L)' 'MEKTRITFYLTTDTVERAKNATFWTPGMTLSSLAERALEEAVSRLENDRGEAFPQRDAELAKGRPAK' A
#
# COMPACT_ATOMS: atom_id res chain seq x y z
N MET A 1 -4.39 -1.10 -17.49
CA MET A 1 -4.42 -0.55 -16.13
C MET A 1 -3.32 0.47 -16.01
N GLU A 2 -3.65 1.67 -15.55
CA GLU A 2 -2.67 2.73 -15.35
C GLU A 2 -1.97 2.53 -14.00
N LYS A 3 -0.64 2.67 -13.98
CA LYS A 3 0.14 2.61 -12.73
C LYS A 3 0.45 4.02 -12.26
N THR A 4 0.16 4.30 -11.00
CA THR A 4 0.48 5.60 -10.36
C THR A 4 1.70 5.46 -9.46
N ARG A 5 2.61 6.45 -9.49
CA ARG A 5 3.75 6.50 -8.58
C ARG A 5 3.34 7.11 -7.25
N ILE A 6 3.60 6.38 -6.16
CA ILE A 6 3.49 6.88 -4.79
C ILE A 6 4.88 6.76 -4.15
N THR A 7 5.27 7.73 -3.34
CA THR A 7 6.56 7.72 -2.61
C THR A 7 6.28 7.72 -1.11
N PHE A 8 6.86 6.75 -0.40
CA PHE A 8 6.74 6.62 1.05
C PHE A 8 8.13 6.72 1.68
N TYR A 9 8.18 7.27 2.89
CA TYR A 9 9.33 7.11 3.77
C TYR A 9 9.05 5.94 4.69
N LEU A 10 9.85 4.88 4.58
CA LEU A 10 9.76 3.67 5.41
C LEU A 10 11.08 3.49 6.16
N THR A 11 11.03 2.73 7.26
CA THR A 11 12.27 2.38 7.96
C THR A 11 13.16 1.51 7.07
N THR A 12 14.48 1.63 7.24
CA THR A 12 15.45 0.80 6.52
C THR A 12 15.19 -0.69 6.75
N ASP A 13 14.86 -1.09 7.98
CA ASP A 13 14.53 -2.49 8.30
C ASP A 13 13.36 -3.01 7.47
N THR A 14 12.26 -2.24 7.38
CA THR A 14 11.10 -2.62 6.56
C THR A 14 11.48 -2.81 5.09
N VAL A 15 12.28 -1.88 4.54
CA VAL A 15 12.71 -1.94 3.14
C VAL A 15 13.61 -3.15 2.89
N GLU A 16 14.59 -3.42 3.75
CA GLU A 16 15.49 -4.57 3.60
C GLU A 16 14.75 -5.90 3.74
N ARG A 17 13.80 -6.01 4.69
CA ARG A 17 12.94 -7.19 4.81
C ARG A 17 12.08 -7.41 3.56
N ALA A 18 11.51 -6.36 2.98
CA ALA A 18 10.74 -6.45 1.75
C ALA A 18 11.59 -6.87 0.54
N LYS A 19 12.82 -6.35 0.43
CA LYS A 19 13.80 -6.77 -0.58
C LYS A 19 14.16 -8.25 -0.44
N ASN A 20 14.45 -8.69 0.78
CA ASN A 20 14.76 -10.09 1.06
C ASN A 20 13.59 -11.02 0.68
N ALA A 21 12.36 -10.67 1.08
CA ALA A 21 11.17 -11.45 0.72
C ALA A 21 11.00 -11.55 -0.80
N THR A 22 11.19 -10.44 -1.51
CA THR A 22 11.11 -10.40 -2.97
C THR A 22 12.21 -11.25 -3.63
N PHE A 23 13.45 -11.13 -3.14
CA PHE A 23 14.59 -11.87 -3.65
C PHE A 23 14.39 -13.39 -3.55
N TRP A 24 13.84 -13.88 -2.44
CA TRP A 24 13.61 -15.29 -2.21
C TRP A 24 12.27 -15.81 -2.74
N THR A 25 11.44 -14.97 -3.36
CA THR A 25 10.13 -15.37 -3.90
C THR A 25 10.12 -15.20 -5.42
N PRO A 26 10.31 -16.28 -6.20
CA PRO A 26 10.32 -16.22 -7.66
C PRO A 26 9.06 -15.57 -8.24
N GLY A 27 9.24 -14.62 -9.15
CA GLY A 27 8.13 -13.90 -9.81
C GLY A 27 7.51 -12.78 -8.97
N MET A 28 7.93 -12.58 -7.72
CA MET A 28 7.53 -11.42 -6.93
C MET A 28 8.41 -10.21 -7.24
N THR A 29 7.80 -9.02 -7.20
CA THR A 29 8.51 -7.74 -7.27
C THR A 29 8.15 -6.89 -6.05
N LEU A 30 8.97 -5.88 -5.74
CA LEU A 30 8.61 -4.91 -4.69
C LEU A 30 7.29 -4.20 -5.01
N SER A 31 7.02 -3.90 -6.28
CA SER A 31 5.77 -3.27 -6.69
C SER A 31 4.57 -4.19 -6.48
N SER A 32 4.65 -5.47 -6.87
CA SER A 32 3.55 -6.42 -6.66
C SER A 32 3.34 -6.74 -5.18
N LEU A 33 4.42 -6.77 -4.39
CA LEU A 33 4.33 -6.91 -2.93
C LEU A 33 3.62 -5.70 -2.31
N ALA A 34 3.99 -4.47 -2.72
CA ALA A 34 3.38 -3.25 -2.20
C ALA A 34 1.90 -3.13 -2.59
N GLU A 35 1.56 -3.42 -3.84
CA GLU A 35 0.17 -3.43 -4.34
C GLU A 35 -0.69 -4.39 -3.53
N ARG A 36 -0.26 -5.65 -3.41
CA ARG A 36 -0.97 -6.67 -2.61
C ARG A 36 -1.07 -6.30 -1.14
N ALA A 37 0.00 -5.77 -0.54
CA ALA A 37 -0.01 -5.40 0.87
C ALA A 37 -0.99 -4.23 1.14
N LEU A 38 -1.10 -3.27 0.22
CA LEU A 38 -2.07 -2.18 0.32
C LEU A 38 -3.50 -2.69 0.15
N GLU A 39 -3.76 -3.56 -0.83
CA GLU A 39 -5.07 -4.18 -1.03
C GLU A 39 -5.52 -4.99 0.20
N GLU A 40 -4.63 -5.83 0.75
CA GLU A 40 -4.92 -6.61 1.95
C GLU A 40 -5.17 -5.70 3.17
N ALA A 41 -4.40 -4.63 3.32
CA ALA A 41 -4.57 -3.68 4.42
C ALA A 41 -5.90 -2.92 4.31
N VAL A 42 -6.26 -2.42 3.12
CA VAL A 42 -7.54 -1.74 2.89
C VAL A 42 -8.71 -2.70 3.11
N SER A 43 -8.64 -3.92 2.57
CA SER A 43 -9.68 -4.93 2.76
C SER A 43 -9.92 -5.24 4.24
N ARG A 44 -8.87 -5.28 5.07
CA ARG A 44 -9.02 -5.46 6.53
C ARG A 44 -9.75 -4.27 7.16
N LEU A 45 -9.40 -3.04 6.79
CA LEU A 45 -10.07 -1.85 7.29
C LEU A 45 -11.56 -1.79 6.90
N GLU A 46 -11.89 -2.20 5.67
CA GLU A 46 -13.28 -2.28 5.19
C GLU A 46 -14.06 -3.37 5.92
N ASN A 47 -13.43 -4.54 6.16
CA ASN A 47 -14.04 -5.61 6.94
C ASN A 47 -14.30 -5.17 8.40
N ASP A 48 -13.35 -4.47 9.03
CA ASP A 48 -13.49 -3.96 10.40
C ASP A 48 -14.58 -2.87 10.49
N ARG A 49 -14.73 -2.07 9.42
CA ARG A 49 -15.81 -1.08 9.29
C ARG A 49 -17.17 -1.71 9.00
N GLY A 50 -17.19 -2.86 8.32
CA GLY A 50 -18.39 -3.55 7.84
C GLY A 50 -18.91 -3.06 6.47
N GLU A 51 -18.19 -2.14 5.82
CA GLU A 51 -18.52 -1.60 4.49
C GLU A 51 -17.27 -1.03 3.81
N ALA A 52 -17.33 -0.90 2.47
CA ALA A 52 -16.28 -0.27 1.68
C ALA A 52 -16.17 1.24 1.97
N PHE A 53 -14.96 1.81 1.80
CA PHE A 53 -14.80 3.25 1.93
C PHE A 53 -15.48 3.98 0.76
N PRO A 54 -16.26 5.06 1.00
CA PRO A 54 -16.83 5.85 -0.08
C PRO A 54 -15.73 6.55 -0.89
N GLN A 55 -16.01 6.81 -2.16
CA GLN A 55 -15.11 7.61 -3.00
C GLN A 55 -14.96 9.01 -2.39
N ARG A 56 -13.71 9.48 -2.26
CA ARG A 56 -13.42 10.82 -1.75
C ARG A 56 -14.07 11.90 -2.63
N ASP A 57 -14.68 12.90 -2.00
CA ASP A 57 -15.31 14.04 -2.69
C ASP A 57 -14.30 15.06 -3.25
N ALA A 58 -13.02 14.96 -2.84
CA ALA A 58 -11.94 15.83 -3.29
C ALA A 58 -10.61 15.08 -3.29
N GLU A 59 -9.65 15.56 -4.10
CA GLU A 59 -8.29 15.05 -4.03
C GLU A 59 -7.66 15.28 -2.65
N LEU A 60 -6.85 14.31 -2.21
CA LEU A 60 -6.03 14.48 -1.01
C LEU A 60 -5.09 15.67 -1.23
N ALA A 61 -5.27 16.74 -0.44
CA ALA A 61 -4.32 17.84 -0.40
C ALA A 61 -2.92 17.27 -0.09
N LYS A 62 -1.95 17.53 -0.98
CA LYS A 62 -0.57 17.07 -0.84
C LYS A 62 -0.05 17.44 0.56
N GLY A 63 0.07 16.45 1.46
CA GLY A 63 0.67 16.60 2.78
C GLY A 63 -0.26 16.62 3.99
N ARG A 64 -1.58 16.41 3.87
CA ARG A 64 -2.45 16.35 5.07
C ARG A 64 -2.53 14.91 5.63
N PRO A 65 -2.11 14.65 6.88
CA PRO A 65 -2.47 13.41 7.55
C PRO A 65 -3.99 13.35 7.71
N ALA A 66 -4.61 12.23 7.34
CA ALA A 66 -6.00 11.97 7.69
C ALA A 66 -6.10 11.96 9.24
N LYS A 67 -7.03 12.74 9.79
CA LYS A 67 -7.30 12.79 11.23
C LYS A 67 -8.06 11.55 11.68
#